data_AF-A0A0C2MG86-F1
#
_entry.id   AF-A0A0C2MG86-F1
#
_cell.length_a   1.000
_cell.length_b   1.000
_cell.length_c   1.000
_cell.angle_alpha   90.00
_cell.angle_beta   90.00
_cell.angle_gamma   90.00
#
_symmetry.space_group_name_H-M   'P 1'
#
loop_
_entity.id
_entity.type
_entity.pdbx_description
1 polymer ?
#
loop_
_entity_poly.entity_id
_entity_poly.type
_entity_poly.pdbx_seq_one_letter_code
_entity_poly.pdbx_strand_id
1 'polypeptide(L)'
;MRDSRFRTVVALIWIGFITFSTVLTPDWRRLFSKERNLTSVDICIFSKSMDPYIGFITSLISQSIPLTLIVVINCILGVKIRRILQENQQNLNFSEEQQRRNEIIIKKVEFNLFIMSNLFAFLNLPLIALNSFDLIRFAHLIGAPPVEIPISVIRLFLFIASLYPFAEAVICLFLNQDFKELLLEKWTIIKKKANLLISEQSTSY
;
A
#
# COMPACT_ATOMS: atom_id res chain seq x y z
N MET A 1 24.28 -12.78 -11.44
CA MET A 1 23.49 -13.89 -10.83
C MET A 1 22.41 -13.41 -9.84
N ARG A 2 22.65 -12.42 -8.98
CA ARG A 2 21.63 -11.92 -8.02
C ARG A 2 20.43 -11.24 -8.71
N ASP A 3 20.67 -10.51 -9.80
CA ASP A 3 19.62 -9.83 -10.58
C ASP A 3 18.69 -10.75 -11.38
N SER A 4 19.16 -11.94 -11.81
CA SER A 4 18.28 -12.86 -12.56
C SER A 4 17.26 -13.48 -11.62
N ARG A 5 17.67 -13.86 -10.40
CA ARG A 5 16.77 -14.39 -9.37
C ARG A 5 15.73 -13.36 -8.94
N PHE A 6 16.13 -12.11 -8.71
CA PHE A 6 15.20 -11.03 -8.36
C PHE A 6 14.17 -10.81 -9.47
N ARG A 7 14.60 -10.73 -10.73
CA ARG A 7 13.70 -10.61 -11.88
C ARG A 7 12.73 -11.78 -12.00
N THR A 8 13.19 -13.01 -11.78
CA THR A 8 12.33 -14.20 -11.77
C THR A 8 11.28 -14.12 -10.67
N VAL A 9 11.64 -13.72 -9.45
CA VAL A 9 10.68 -13.58 -8.34
C VAL A 9 9.63 -12.52 -8.67
N VAL A 10 10.05 -11.36 -9.17
CA VAL A 10 9.12 -10.29 -9.58
C VAL A 10 8.19 -10.77 -10.70
N ALA A 11 8.71 -11.48 -11.70
CA ALA A 11 7.89 -12.04 -12.77
C ALA A 11 6.88 -13.08 -12.24
N LEU A 12 7.27 -13.94 -11.30
CA LEU A 12 6.35 -14.90 -10.68
C LEU A 12 5.25 -14.23 -9.87
N ILE A 13 5.55 -13.13 -9.15
CA ILE A 13 4.55 -12.33 -8.44
C ILE A 13 3.54 -11.75 -9.44
N TRP A 14 4.02 -11.19 -10.55
CA TRP A 14 3.13 -10.64 -11.59
C TRP A 14 2.27 -11.70 -12.27
N ILE A 15 2.84 -12.85 -12.63
CA ILE A 15 2.09 -13.96 -13.21
C ILE A 15 1.03 -14.43 -12.22
N GLY A 16 1.40 -14.66 -10.96
CA GLY A 16 0.47 -15.04 -9.91
C GLY A 16 -0.66 -14.03 -9.72
N PHE A 17 -0.33 -12.72 -9.70
CA PHE A 17 -1.30 -11.64 -9.60
C PHE A 17 -2.27 -11.62 -10.78
N ILE A 18 -1.78 -11.73 -12.01
CA ILE A 18 -2.62 -11.77 -13.22
C ILE A 18 -3.53 -12.99 -13.18
N THR A 19 -2.99 -14.19 -12.92
CA THR A 19 -3.79 -15.42 -12.86
C THR A 19 -4.84 -15.36 -11.76
N PHE A 20 -4.48 -14.90 -10.56
CA PHE A 20 -5.39 -14.71 -9.44
C PHE A 20 -6.50 -13.71 -9.79
N SER A 21 -6.13 -12.57 -10.39
CA SER A 21 -7.08 -11.56 -10.84
C SER A 21 -8.03 -12.12 -11.89
N THR A 22 -7.54 -12.81 -12.91
CA THR A 22 -8.41 -13.37 -13.96
C THR A 22 -9.39 -14.42 -13.44
N VAL A 23 -8.98 -15.23 -12.45
CA VAL A 23 -9.85 -16.25 -11.82
C VAL A 23 -10.90 -15.64 -10.90
N LEU A 24 -10.55 -14.55 -10.21
CA LEU A 24 -11.39 -13.94 -9.17
C LEU A 24 -12.12 -12.68 -9.62
N THR A 25 -11.77 -12.13 -10.78
CA THR A 25 -12.52 -11.03 -11.39
C THR A 25 -13.88 -11.60 -11.78
N PRO A 26 -14.96 -11.16 -11.11
CA PRO A 26 -16.28 -11.65 -11.46
C PRO A 26 -16.60 -11.23 -12.91
N ASP A 27 -17.43 -12.01 -13.58
CA ASP A 27 -17.97 -11.62 -14.89
C ASP A 27 -18.58 -10.22 -14.78
N TRP A 28 -17.93 -9.23 -15.39
CA TRP A 28 -18.44 -7.87 -15.50
C TRP A 28 -19.68 -7.91 -16.40
N ARG A 29 -20.86 -8.08 -15.79
CA ARG A 29 -22.11 -7.87 -16.49
C ARG A 29 -22.44 -6.38 -16.44
N ARG A 30 -22.52 -5.75 -17.62
CA ARG A 30 -23.24 -4.47 -17.76
C ARG A 30 -24.63 -4.64 -17.13
N LEU A 31 -25.08 -3.67 -16.35
CA LEU A 31 -26.47 -3.62 -15.89
C LEU A 31 -27.40 -3.71 -17.12
N PHE A 32 -28.06 -4.84 -17.29
CA PHE A 32 -29.12 -4.99 -18.27
C PHE A 32 -30.43 -5.24 -17.51
N SER A 33 -31.48 -4.47 -17.86
CA SER A 33 -32.84 -4.50 -17.29
C SER A 33 -33.07 -3.62 -16.04
N LYS A 34 -34.18 -3.86 -15.31
CA LYS A 34 -34.89 -3.03 -14.31
C LYS A 34 -34.05 -2.13 -13.40
N GLU A 35 -32.83 -2.51 -13.01
CA GLU A 35 -31.94 -1.71 -12.15
C GLU A 35 -31.34 -0.48 -12.88
N ARG A 36 -31.24 -0.50 -14.23
CA ARG A 36 -30.88 0.66 -15.06
C ARG A 36 -31.92 1.78 -14.99
N ASN A 37 -33.20 1.44 -14.80
CA ASN A 37 -34.27 2.44 -14.73
C ASN A 37 -34.22 3.29 -13.45
N LEU A 38 -33.44 2.88 -12.44
CA LEU A 38 -33.25 3.60 -11.18
C LEU A 38 -32.07 4.58 -11.21
N THR A 39 -31.22 4.55 -12.24
CA THR A 39 -30.01 5.38 -12.31
C THR A 39 -29.84 5.98 -13.71
N SER A 40 -29.69 7.30 -13.80
CA SER A 40 -29.58 8.04 -15.07
C SER A 40 -28.20 7.95 -15.74
N VAL A 41 -27.29 7.14 -15.19
CA VAL A 41 -25.90 7.01 -15.63
C VAL A 41 -25.59 5.52 -15.70
N ASP A 42 -24.86 5.08 -16.72
CA ASP A 42 -24.37 3.70 -16.79
C ASP A 42 -23.38 3.48 -15.64
N ILE A 43 -23.79 2.71 -14.63
CA ILE A 43 -22.92 2.33 -13.51
C ILE A 43 -22.36 0.94 -13.81
N CYS A 44 -21.03 0.79 -13.78
CA CYS A 44 -20.42 -0.52 -13.65
C CYS A 44 -20.66 -1.03 -12.22
N ILE A 45 -21.72 -1.81 -12.02
CA ILE A 45 -21.95 -2.51 -10.76
C ILE A 45 -21.34 -3.90 -10.90
N PHE A 46 -20.58 -4.34 -9.90
CA PHE A 46 -20.16 -5.73 -9.79
C PHE A 46 -21.38 -6.63 -9.96
N SER A 47 -21.26 -7.69 -10.79
CA SER A 47 -22.27 -8.75 -10.77
C SER A 47 -22.50 -9.13 -9.30
N LYS A 48 -23.76 -9.08 -8.85
CA LYS A 48 -24.20 -9.59 -7.53
C LYS A 48 -23.78 -11.05 -7.26
N SER A 49 -23.11 -11.72 -8.21
CA SER A 49 -22.70 -13.12 -8.16
C SER A 49 -21.21 -13.36 -7.91
N MET A 50 -20.42 -12.40 -7.42
CA MET A 50 -19.20 -12.83 -6.73
C MET A 50 -19.67 -13.43 -5.42
N ASP A 51 -19.64 -14.76 -5.34
CA ASP A 51 -20.07 -15.45 -4.13
C ASP A 51 -19.33 -14.81 -2.95
N PRO A 52 -20.02 -14.29 -1.92
CA PRO A 52 -19.39 -13.61 -0.80
C PRO A 52 -18.25 -14.42 -0.14
N TYR A 53 -18.31 -15.76 -0.23
CA TYR A 53 -17.22 -16.67 0.11
C TYR A 53 -15.96 -16.46 -0.73
N ILE A 54 -16.10 -16.28 -2.04
CA ILE A 54 -15.01 -15.96 -2.97
C ILE A 54 -14.43 -14.58 -2.64
N GLY A 55 -15.29 -13.59 -2.35
CA GLY A 55 -14.85 -12.26 -1.89
C GLY A 55 -14.04 -12.32 -0.59
N PHE A 56 -14.49 -13.12 0.36
CA PHE A 56 -13.79 -13.32 1.63
C PHE A 56 -12.42 -13.99 1.46
N ILE A 57 -12.34 -15.10 0.69
CA ILE A 57 -11.06 -15.77 0.40
C ILE A 57 -10.11 -14.82 -0.34
N THR A 58 -10.63 -14.09 -1.31
CA THR A 58 -9.86 -13.10 -2.08
C THR A 58 -9.25 -12.07 -1.15
N SER A 59 -10.05 -11.50 -0.24
CA SER A 59 -9.60 -10.55 0.79
C SER A 59 -8.52 -11.15 1.72
N LEU A 60 -8.70 -12.40 2.17
CA LEU A 60 -7.71 -13.06 3.03
C LEU A 60 -6.36 -13.21 2.34
N ILE A 61 -6.37 -13.73 1.11
CA ILE A 61 -5.15 -14.02 0.35
C ILE A 61 -4.46 -12.73 -0.13
N SER A 62 -5.24 -11.76 -0.60
CA SER A 62 -4.69 -10.55 -1.22
C SER A 62 -4.34 -9.44 -0.24
N GLN A 63 -4.96 -9.40 0.95
CA GLN A 63 -4.79 -8.29 1.90
C GLN A 63 -4.33 -8.77 3.27
N SER A 64 -5.04 -9.71 3.90
CA SER A 64 -4.79 -10.08 5.30
C SER A 64 -3.45 -10.81 5.50
N ILE A 65 -3.16 -11.81 4.66
CA ILE A 65 -1.91 -12.58 4.72
C ILE A 65 -0.70 -11.68 4.40
N PRO A 66 -0.68 -10.90 3.30
CA PRO A 66 0.43 -9.99 3.00
C PRO A 66 0.69 -8.96 4.10
N LEU A 67 -0.37 -8.35 4.66
CA LEU A 67 -0.22 -7.37 5.73
C LEU A 67 0.40 -8.01 6.98
N THR A 68 -0.08 -9.18 7.37
CA THR A 68 0.47 -9.93 8.51
C THR A 68 1.94 -10.29 8.28
N LEU A 69 2.28 -10.76 7.08
CA LEU A 69 3.66 -11.09 6.71
C LEU A 69 4.57 -9.87 6.76
N ILE A 70 4.16 -8.71 6.23
CA ILE A 70 4.94 -7.48 6.27
C ILE A 70 5.23 -7.06 7.71
N VAL A 71 4.22 -7.06 8.59
CA VAL A 71 4.37 -6.71 10.00
C VAL A 71 5.35 -7.66 10.69
N VAL A 72 5.20 -8.97 10.49
CA VAL A 72 6.07 -9.99 11.10
C VAL A 72 7.51 -9.86 10.59
N ILE A 73 7.71 -9.74 9.28
CA ILE A 73 9.03 -9.61 8.67
C ILE A 73 9.74 -8.35 9.18
N ASN A 74 9.03 -7.21 9.24
CA ASN A 74 9.61 -5.96 9.74
C ASN A 74 9.94 -6.02 11.23
N CYS A 75 9.12 -6.69 12.05
CA CYS A 75 9.42 -6.93 13.46
C CYS A 75 10.69 -7.77 13.62
N ILE A 76 10.82 -8.87 12.86
CA ILE A 76 12.02 -9.73 12.87
C ILE A 76 13.26 -8.95 12.41
N LEU A 77 13.15 -8.16 11.34
CA LEU A 77 14.21 -7.29 10.85
C LEU A 77 14.66 -6.30 11.91
N GLY A 78 13.72 -5.62 12.58
CA GLY A 78 14.03 -4.70 13.67
C GLY A 78 14.82 -5.38 14.79
N VAL A 79 14.36 -6.54 15.26
CA VAL A 79 15.07 -7.31 16.31
C VAL A 79 16.47 -7.74 15.86
N LYS A 80 16.62 -8.22 14.62
CA LYS A 80 17.92 -8.65 14.08
C LYS A 80 18.89 -7.49 13.93
N ILE A 81 18.45 -6.36 13.39
CA ILE A 81 19.27 -5.14 13.25
C ILE A 81 19.77 -4.72 14.62
N ARG A 82 18.87 -4.67 15.63
CA ARG A 82 19.23 -4.31 16.99
C ARG A 82 20.30 -5.23 17.58
N ARG A 83 20.17 -6.55 17.40
CA ARG A 83 21.17 -7.53 17.86
C ARG A 83 22.53 -7.34 17.20
N ILE A 84 22.57 -7.24 15.86
CA ILE A 84 23.83 -7.05 15.12
C ILE A 84 24.57 -5.79 15.61
N LEU A 85 23.83 -4.72 15.91
CA LEU A 85 24.44 -3.48 16.39
C LEU A 85 24.91 -3.58 17.83
N GLN A 86 24.19 -4.27 18.71
CA GLN A 86 24.65 -4.55 20.08
C GLN A 86 25.92 -5.42 20.07
N GLU A 87 25.98 -6.45 19.22
CA GLU A 87 27.17 -7.30 19.06
C GLU A 87 28.36 -6.52 18.51
N ASN A 88 28.14 -5.65 17.51
CA ASN A 88 29.21 -4.80 16.98
C ASN A 88 29.71 -3.78 18.00
N GLN A 89 28.83 -3.20 18.83
CA GLN A 89 29.22 -2.31 19.92
C GLN A 89 30.04 -3.01 21.01
N GLN A 90 29.81 -4.30 21.24
CA GLN A 90 30.56 -5.09 22.23
C GLN A 90 31.92 -5.56 21.70
N ASN A 91 32.04 -5.82 20.40
CA ASN A 91 33.25 -6.40 19.79
C ASN A 91 34.28 -5.38 19.29
N LEU A 92 33.89 -4.11 19.14
CA LEU A 92 34.75 -3.06 18.60
C LEU A 92 34.87 -1.92 19.63
N ASN A 93 36.11 -1.60 20.01
CA ASN A 93 36.42 -0.39 20.80
C ASN A 93 36.19 0.85 19.93
N PHE A 94 34.93 1.26 19.78
CA PHE A 94 34.56 2.50 19.12
C PHE A 94 34.85 3.70 20.03
N SER A 95 35.22 4.84 19.42
CA SER A 95 35.20 6.12 20.13
C SER A 95 33.76 6.47 20.56
N GLU A 96 33.59 7.22 21.65
CA GLU A 96 32.27 7.67 22.12
C GLU A 96 31.48 8.41 21.02
N GLU A 97 32.18 9.13 20.14
CA GLU A 97 31.59 9.88 19.05
C GLU A 97 31.05 8.97 17.93
N GLN A 98 31.77 7.89 17.58
CA GLN A 98 31.28 6.87 16.66
C GLN A 98 30.11 6.08 17.25
N GLN A 99 30.15 5.81 18.56
CA GLN A 99 29.08 5.08 19.24
C GLN A 99 27.77 5.88 19.23
N ARG A 100 27.83 7.19 19.51
CA ARG A 100 26.68 8.11 19.35
C ARG A 100 26.15 8.16 17.93
N ARG A 101 27.02 8.29 16.92
CA ARG A 101 26.59 8.32 15.52
C ARG A 101 25.89 7.03 15.11
N ASN A 102 26.45 5.89 15.51
CA ASN A 102 25.85 4.59 15.25
C ASN A 102 24.46 4.51 15.89
N GLU A 103 24.30 4.84 17.17
CA GLU A 103 22.99 4.83 17.84
C GLU A 103 21.93 5.71 17.14
N ILE A 104 22.32 6.88 16.65
CA ILE A 104 21.41 7.76 15.89
C ILE A 104 20.95 7.08 14.60
N ILE A 105 21.85 6.43 13.87
CA ILE A 105 21.53 5.70 12.64
C ILE A 105 20.60 4.53 12.96
N ILE A 106 20.87 3.76 14.01
CA ILE A 106 20.02 2.63 14.44
C ILE A 106 18.62 3.12 14.75
N LYS A 107 18.49 4.12 15.61
CA LYS A 107 17.19 4.67 15.99
C LYS A 107 16.44 5.20 14.79
N LYS A 108 17.13 5.81 13.82
CA LYS A 108 16.53 6.26 12.55
C LYS A 108 16.02 5.07 11.72
N VAL A 109 16.79 3.99 11.59
CA VAL A 109 16.38 2.78 10.84
C VAL A 109 15.23 2.05 11.53
N GLU A 110 15.30 1.85 12.85
CA GLU A 110 14.22 1.25 13.64
C GLU A 110 12.95 2.09 13.57
N PHE A 111 13.07 3.41 13.73
CA PHE A 111 11.95 4.34 13.58
C PHE A 111 11.34 4.26 12.18
N ASN A 112 12.16 4.25 11.12
CA ASN A 112 11.68 4.14 9.76
C ASN A 112 10.94 2.81 9.49
N LEU A 113 11.49 1.68 9.96
CA LEU A 113 10.85 0.36 9.83
C LEU A 113 9.56 0.26 10.64
N PHE A 114 9.54 0.82 11.85
CA PHE A 114 8.38 0.84 12.71
C PHE A 114 7.27 1.73 12.14
N ILE A 115 7.61 2.94 11.70
CA ILE A 115 6.68 3.87 11.07
C ILE A 115 6.11 3.27 9.79
N MET A 116 6.95 2.67 8.92
CA MET A 116 6.49 1.94 7.74
C MET A 116 5.43 0.91 8.07
N SER A 117 5.77 0.00 8.98
CA SER A 117 4.91 -1.15 9.30
C SER A 117 3.56 -0.70 9.87
N ASN A 118 3.58 0.30 10.76
CA ASN A 118 2.36 0.82 11.35
C ASN A 118 1.56 1.63 10.33
N LEU A 119 2.18 2.52 9.54
CA LEU A 119 1.44 3.29 8.54
C LEU A 119 0.82 2.37 7.49
N PHE A 120 1.55 1.36 6.99
CA PHE A 120 0.99 0.37 6.08
C PHE A 120 -0.18 -0.40 6.70
N ALA A 121 -0.08 -0.78 7.98
CA ALA A 121 -1.18 -1.43 8.70
C ALA A 121 -2.39 -0.50 8.85
N PHE A 122 -2.18 0.76 9.26
CA PHE A 122 -3.25 1.77 9.41
C PHE A 122 -3.93 2.08 8.08
N LEU A 123 -3.18 2.20 6.99
CA LEU A 123 -3.70 2.48 5.66
C LEU A 123 -4.53 1.33 5.08
N ASN A 124 -4.34 0.09 5.58
CA ASN A 124 -5.12 -1.08 5.18
C ASN A 124 -6.35 -1.34 6.06
N LEU A 125 -6.48 -0.71 7.25
CA LEU A 125 -7.66 -0.84 8.11
C LEU A 125 -8.99 -0.54 7.40
N PRO A 126 -9.09 0.50 6.55
CA PRO A 126 -10.32 0.77 5.80
C PRO A 126 -10.74 -0.39 4.90
N LEU A 127 -9.78 -1.05 4.25
CA LEU A 127 -10.05 -2.20 3.40
C LEU A 127 -10.53 -3.39 4.22
N ILE A 128 -9.93 -3.65 5.38
CA ILE A 128 -10.37 -4.70 6.33
C ILE A 128 -11.80 -4.43 6.79
N ALA A 129 -12.15 -3.18 7.12
CA ALA A 129 -13.50 -2.79 7.51
C ALA A 129 -14.52 -3.02 6.38
N LEU A 130 -14.18 -2.65 5.14
CA LEU A 130 -15.04 -2.91 3.97
C LEU A 130 -15.27 -4.41 3.75
N ASN A 131 -14.23 -5.24 3.83
CA ASN A 131 -14.37 -6.69 3.71
C ASN A 131 -15.23 -7.28 4.85
N SER A 132 -15.16 -6.70 6.04
CA SER A 132 -16.01 -7.09 7.18
C SER A 132 -17.48 -6.76 6.93
N PHE A 133 -17.78 -5.67 6.23
CA PHE A 133 -19.15 -5.33 5.84
C PHE A 133 -19.72 -6.35 4.85
N ASP A 134 -18.91 -6.83 3.91
CA ASP A 134 -19.31 -7.87 2.97
C ASP A 134 -19.54 -9.22 3.67
N LEU A 135 -18.74 -9.54 4.69
CA LEU A 135 -18.96 -10.70 5.57
C LEU A 135 -20.26 -10.63 6.36
N ILE A 136 -20.59 -9.46 6.92
CA ILE A 136 -21.85 -9.25 7.64
C ILE A 136 -23.04 -9.45 6.70
N ARG A 137 -22.95 -8.93 5.47
CA ARG A 137 -23.95 -9.16 4.42
C ARG A 137 -24.06 -10.63 4.05
N PHE A 138 -22.93 -11.35 3.97
CA PHE A 138 -22.93 -12.79 3.75
C PHE A 138 -23.59 -13.57 4.89
N ALA A 139 -23.24 -13.26 6.14
CA ALA A 139 -23.81 -13.90 7.31
C ALA A 139 -25.34 -13.78 7.31
N HIS A 140 -25.86 -12.63 6.89
CA HIS A 140 -27.30 -12.44 6.72
C HIS A 140 -27.90 -13.37 5.64
N LEU A 141 -27.23 -13.56 4.51
CA LEU A 141 -27.68 -14.47 3.44
C LEU A 141 -27.75 -15.94 3.89
N ILE A 142 -26.95 -16.35 4.87
CA ILE A 142 -26.97 -17.71 5.45
C ILE A 142 -27.85 -17.83 6.71
N GLY A 143 -28.66 -16.81 7.02
CA GLY A 143 -29.67 -16.86 8.07
C GLY A 143 -29.35 -16.12 9.37
N ALA A 144 -28.26 -15.33 9.43
CA ALA A 144 -27.98 -14.48 10.58
C ALA A 144 -28.91 -13.23 10.61
N PRO A 145 -29.11 -12.61 11.79
CA PRO A 145 -29.90 -11.39 11.91
C PRO A 145 -29.40 -10.28 10.97
N PRO A 146 -30.30 -9.55 10.29
CA PRO A 146 -29.91 -8.45 9.42
C PRO A 146 -29.23 -7.34 10.22
N VAL A 147 -28.03 -6.98 9.80
CA VAL A 147 -27.34 -5.77 10.27
C VAL A 147 -27.26 -4.82 9.09
N GLU A 148 -28.02 -3.74 9.15
CA GLU A 148 -27.98 -2.70 8.14
C GLU A 148 -26.77 -1.78 8.36
N ILE A 149 -25.92 -1.69 7.35
CA ILE A 149 -24.74 -0.83 7.38
C ILE A 149 -25.07 0.46 6.62
N PRO A 150 -25.01 1.64 7.28
CA PRO A 150 -25.35 2.90 6.62
C PRO A 150 -24.45 3.17 5.41
N ILE A 151 -25.05 3.62 4.31
CA ILE A 151 -24.33 3.94 3.06
C ILE A 151 -23.26 5.02 3.28
N SER A 152 -23.49 5.96 4.18
CA SER A 152 -22.52 6.99 4.56
C SER A 152 -21.22 6.40 5.12
N VAL A 153 -21.33 5.35 5.93
CA VAL A 153 -20.18 4.63 6.52
C VAL A 153 -19.40 3.92 5.42
N ILE A 154 -20.07 3.23 4.51
CA ILE A 154 -19.43 2.55 3.37
C ILE A 154 -18.66 3.56 2.50
N ARG A 155 -19.27 4.72 2.19
CA ARG A 155 -18.63 5.78 1.39
C ARG A 155 -17.40 6.36 2.08
N LEU A 156 -17.44 6.57 3.40
CA LEU A 156 -16.29 7.05 4.16
C LEU A 156 -15.11 6.08 4.04
N PHE A 157 -15.34 4.78 4.25
CA PHE A 157 -14.28 3.78 4.16
C PHE A 157 -13.73 3.63 2.74
N LEU A 158 -14.57 3.68 1.71
CA LEU A 158 -14.13 3.71 0.31
C LEU A 158 -13.27 4.94 -0.01
N PHE A 159 -13.64 6.12 0.51
CA PHE A 159 -12.84 7.32 0.36
C PHE A 159 -11.46 7.18 0.99
N ILE A 160 -11.37 6.69 2.24
CA ILE A 160 -10.07 6.50 2.90
C ILE A 160 -9.25 5.44 2.16
N ALA A 161 -9.85 4.34 1.73
CA ALA A 161 -9.18 3.32 0.92
C ALA A 161 -8.62 3.89 -0.40
N SER A 162 -9.29 4.85 -1.03
CA SER A 162 -8.81 5.49 -2.27
C SER A 162 -7.57 6.37 -2.07
N LEU A 163 -7.31 6.84 -0.84
CA LEU A 163 -6.12 7.62 -0.51
C LEU A 163 -4.88 6.75 -0.28
N TYR A 164 -5.04 5.42 -0.19
CA TYR A 164 -3.96 4.47 0.05
C TYR A 164 -2.75 4.66 -0.90
N PRO A 165 -2.92 4.69 -2.24
CA PRO A 165 -1.77 4.79 -3.16
C PRO A 165 -1.00 6.10 -2.99
N PHE A 166 -1.71 7.19 -2.67
CA PHE A 166 -1.09 8.48 -2.43
C PHE A 166 -0.27 8.46 -1.14
N ALA A 167 -0.84 7.93 -0.05
CA ALA A 167 -0.12 7.81 1.22
C ALA A 167 1.10 6.89 1.09
N GLU A 168 0.99 5.76 0.41
CA GLU A 168 2.12 4.86 0.12
C GLU A 168 3.24 5.58 -0.65
N ALA A 169 2.91 6.34 -1.69
CA ALA A 169 3.88 7.12 -2.44
C ALA A 169 4.60 8.14 -1.54
N VAL A 170 3.85 8.88 -0.72
CA VAL A 170 4.40 9.87 0.21
C VAL A 170 5.37 9.22 1.21
N ILE A 171 5.03 8.06 1.75
CA ILE A 171 5.89 7.32 2.68
C ILE A 171 7.20 6.90 2.01
N CYS A 172 7.12 6.33 0.80
CA CYS A 172 8.29 5.95 0.02
C CYS A 172 9.21 7.15 -0.25
N LEU A 173 8.63 8.32 -0.51
CA LEU A 173 9.38 9.58 -0.69
C LEU A 173 10.08 10.06 0.58
N PHE A 174 9.42 9.99 1.73
CA PHE A 174 10.00 10.46 2.99
C PHE A 174 11.10 9.55 3.53
N LEU A 175 10.98 8.25 3.30
CA LEU A 175 11.86 7.26 3.91
C LEU A 175 13.04 6.87 3.03
N ASN A 176 12.95 7.07 1.72
CA ASN A 176 14.07 6.85 0.82
C ASN A 176 14.84 8.15 0.59
N GLN A 177 15.91 8.32 1.36
CA GLN A 177 16.75 9.52 1.31
C GLN A 177 17.37 9.72 -0.08
N ASP A 178 17.79 8.64 -0.74
CA ASP A 178 18.34 8.67 -2.09
C ASP A 178 17.28 9.13 -3.11
N PHE A 179 16.05 8.66 -2.97
CA PHE A 179 14.94 9.05 -3.85
C PHE A 179 14.55 10.52 -3.67
N LYS A 180 14.61 11.02 -2.42
CA LYS A 180 14.39 12.43 -2.09
C LYS A 180 15.46 13.32 -2.73
N GLU A 181 16.73 12.95 -2.64
CA GLU A 181 17.84 13.69 -3.26
C GLU A 181 17.69 13.73 -4.79
N LEU A 182 17.36 12.59 -5.40
CA LEU A 182 17.16 12.48 -6.85
C LEU A 182 15.96 13.30 -7.35
N LEU A 183 14.89 13.42 -6.54
CA LEU A 183 13.76 14.28 -6.84
C LEU A 183 14.08 15.78 -6.70
N LEU A 184 14.84 16.16 -5.68
CA LEU A 184 15.30 17.54 -5.52
C LEU A 184 16.20 17.95 -6.69
N GLU A 185 17.07 17.05 -7.15
CA GLU A 185 17.88 17.25 -8.35
C GLU A 185 17.01 17.45 -9.61
N LYS A 186 16.06 16.54 -9.86
CA LYS A 186 15.13 16.70 -11.00
C LYS A 186 14.30 17.98 -10.91
N TRP A 187 13.84 18.34 -9.71
CA TRP A 187 13.06 19.55 -9.49
C TRP A 187 13.87 20.81 -9.78
N THR A 188 15.12 20.88 -9.35
CA THR A 188 16.01 22.01 -9.65
C THR A 188 16.29 22.14 -11.15
N ILE A 189 16.45 21.02 -11.87
CA ILE A 189 16.57 21.02 -13.34
C ILE A 189 15.29 21.56 -14.01
N ILE A 190 14.10 21.10 -13.57
CA ILE A 190 12.82 21.55 -14.11
C ILE A 190 12.64 23.06 -13.86
N LYS A 191 12.91 23.52 -12.63
CA LYS A 191 12.81 24.94 -12.26
C LYS A 191 13.76 25.79 -13.10
N LYS A 192 14.99 25.31 -13.33
CA LYS A 192 15.96 26.00 -14.20
C LYS A 192 15.48 26.10 -15.64
N LYS A 193 14.92 25.02 -16.20
CA LYS A 193 14.33 25.01 -17.55
C LYS A 193 13.13 25.95 -17.67
N ALA A 194 12.24 25.95 -16.68
CA ALA A 194 11.09 26.84 -16.65
C ALA A 194 11.53 28.32 -16.62
N ASN A 195 12.53 28.65 -15.80
CA ASN A 195 13.07 30.01 -15.73
C ASN A 195 13.77 30.44 -17.03
N LEU A 196 14.46 29.53 -17.72
CA LEU A 196 15.09 29.80 -19.02
C LEU A 196 14.04 30.06 -20.12
N LEU A 197 12.97 29.27 -20.16
CA LEU A 197 11.85 29.48 -21.08
C LEU A 197 11.17 30.84 -20.86
N ILE A 198 11.00 31.24 -19.60
CA ILE A 198 10.44 32.55 -19.24
C ILE A 198 11.40 33.68 -19.67
N SER A 199 12.71 33.51 -19.48
CA SER A 199 13.69 34.52 -19.91
C SER A 199 13.75 34.68 -21.43
N GLU A 200 13.69 33.59 -22.19
CA GLU A 200 13.69 33.61 -23.66
C GLU A 200 12.43 34.30 -24.22
N GLN A 201 11.26 34.08 -23.60
CA GLN A 201 10.04 34.80 -23.93
C GLN A 201 10.10 36.30 -23.61
N SER A 202 10.83 36.70 -22.56
CA SER A 202 10.95 38.11 -22.17
C SER A 202 11.94 38.92 -23.03
N THR A 203 12.88 38.26 -23.72
CA THR A 203 13.85 38.89 -24.63
C THR A 203 13.39 38.95 -26.09
N SER A 204 12.21 38.41 -26.39
CA SER A 204 11.61 38.35 -27.75
C SER A 204 10.66 39.53 -28.05
N TYR A 205 10.59 40.54 -27.18
CA TYR A 205 9.79 41.76 -27.35
C TYR A 205 10.69 42.99 -27.46
#